data_AF-A0A1F1EAV7-F1
#
_entry.id   AF-A0A1F1EAV7-F1
#
_cell.length_a   1.000
_cell.length_b   1.000
_cell.length_c   1.000
_cell.angle_alpha   90.00
_cell.angle_beta   90.00
_cell.angle_gamma   90.00
#
_symmetry.space_group_name_H-M   'P 1'
#
loop_
_entity.id
_entity.type
_entity.pdbx_description
1 polymer ?
#
loop_
_entity_poly.entity_id
_entity_poly.type
_entity_poly.pdbx_seq_one_letter_code
_entity_poly.pdbx_strand_id
1 'polypeptide(L)'
;MDDKVQELASKIYKDGIAKADSRAEEIVAAAEEKRDKILAEAEAKAKEILSRADSEVAGLRERSLRELQLSADRASDALRTEIGDMINDRAVSEGVDQAFADPERLYDVVLRLCQKLFEEGSNSVTVSTEDGEALRKYFMNHASGILEKGLDIKSVQGRAASFAIAPADKGYEVVVSKEALTEYFKDFMRPQLREALFTAPDKE
;
A
#
# COMPACT_ATOMS: atom_id res chain seq x y z
N MET A 1 -30.67 -1.96 106.29
CA MET A 1 -31.05 -2.73 105.09
C MET A 1 -31.10 -1.84 103.86
N ASP A 2 -31.52 -0.57 104.01
CA ASP A 2 -31.55 0.45 102.95
C ASP A 2 -30.17 0.76 102.33
N ASP A 3 -29.12 0.94 103.15
CA ASP A 3 -27.76 1.26 102.66
C ASP A 3 -27.18 0.20 101.70
N LYS A 4 -27.46 -1.08 101.94
CA LYS A 4 -26.97 -2.18 101.09
C LYS A 4 -27.67 -2.22 99.73
N VAL A 5 -28.93 -1.79 99.65
CA VAL A 5 -29.68 -1.72 98.39
C VAL A 5 -29.21 -0.51 97.58
N GLN A 6 -28.95 0.61 98.24
CA GLN A 6 -28.41 1.82 97.61
C GLN A 6 -26.99 1.60 97.07
N GLU A 7 -26.15 0.90 97.82
CA GLU A 7 -24.80 0.53 97.39
C GLU A 7 -24.82 -0.42 96.19
N LEU A 8 -25.71 -1.43 96.18
CA LEU A 8 -25.89 -2.34 95.04
C LEU A 8 -26.37 -1.59 93.79
N ALA A 9 -27.34 -0.67 93.93
CA ALA A 9 -27.85 0.14 92.83
C ALA A 9 -26.77 1.06 92.25
N SER A 10 -25.96 1.69 93.11
CA SER A 10 -24.81 2.50 92.69
C SER A 10 -23.77 1.66 91.94
N LYS A 11 -23.51 0.44 92.41
CA LYS A 11 -22.57 -0.48 91.75
C LYS A 11 -23.08 -0.93 90.39
N ILE A 12 -24.36 -1.30 90.28
CA ILE A 12 -25.01 -1.66 89.00
C ILE A 12 -24.99 -0.49 88.02
N TYR A 13 -25.25 0.73 88.49
CA TYR A 13 -25.24 1.93 87.66
C TYR A 13 -23.83 2.23 87.12
N LYS A 14 -22.80 2.17 87.97
CA LYS A 14 -21.40 2.32 87.55
C LYS A 14 -20.95 1.24 86.58
N ASP A 15 -21.34 -0.02 86.82
CA ASP A 15 -21.01 -1.16 85.96
C ASP A 15 -21.72 -1.05 84.60
N GLY A 16 -22.94 -0.51 84.60
CA GLY A 16 -23.71 -0.20 83.39
C GLY A 16 -23.08 0.92 82.56
N ILE A 17 -22.63 2.01 83.21
CA ILE A 17 -21.92 3.11 82.54
C ILE A 17 -20.59 2.61 81.96
N ALA A 18 -19.78 1.89 82.75
CA ALA A 18 -18.49 1.38 82.28
C ALA A 18 -18.63 0.44 81.07
N LYS A 19 -19.66 -0.42 81.06
CA LYS A 19 -19.99 -1.27 79.90
C LYS A 19 -20.49 -0.47 78.70
N ALA A 20 -21.23 0.61 78.92
CA ALA A 20 -21.69 1.49 77.85
C ALA A 20 -20.53 2.25 77.22
N ASP A 21 -19.62 2.81 78.03
CA ASP A 21 -18.42 3.52 77.58
C ASP A 21 -17.50 2.58 76.78
N SER A 22 -17.21 1.39 77.31
CA SER A 22 -16.43 0.37 76.60
C SER A 22 -17.03 0.01 75.24
N ARG A 23 -18.37 -0.14 75.16
CA ARG A 23 -19.04 -0.46 73.91
C ARG A 23 -19.07 0.72 72.93
N ALA A 24 -19.12 1.95 73.43
CA ALA A 24 -18.99 3.15 72.61
C ALA A 24 -17.58 3.26 72.01
N GLU A 25 -16.53 3.00 72.80
CA GLU A 25 -15.15 2.95 72.33
C GLU A 25 -14.96 1.87 71.26
N GLU A 26 -15.51 0.66 71.46
CA GLU A 26 -15.48 -0.41 70.44
C GLU A 26 -16.17 0.01 69.12
N ILE A 27 -17.31 0.70 69.20
CA ILE A 27 -18.02 1.19 68.01
C ILE A 27 -17.19 2.25 67.28
N VAL A 28 -16.59 3.19 68.01
CA VAL A 28 -15.73 4.23 67.42
C VAL A 28 -14.50 3.60 66.77
N ALA A 29 -13.81 2.70 67.46
CA ALA A 29 -12.64 2.00 66.91
C ALA A 29 -13.00 1.21 65.63
N ALA A 30 -14.12 0.47 65.63
CA ALA A 30 -14.56 -0.26 64.45
C ALA A 30 -14.99 0.66 63.29
N ALA A 31 -15.50 1.86 63.59
CA ALA A 31 -15.83 2.87 62.58
C ALA A 31 -14.56 3.49 61.97
N GLU A 32 -13.54 3.79 62.80
CA GLU A 32 -12.25 4.29 62.35
C GLU A 32 -11.51 3.26 61.50
N GLU A 33 -11.48 1.99 61.90
CA GLU A 33 -10.88 0.92 61.10
C GLU A 33 -11.57 0.77 59.73
N LYS A 34 -12.91 0.83 59.70
CA LYS A 34 -13.66 0.80 58.44
C LYS A 34 -13.37 2.02 57.56
N ARG A 35 -13.28 3.22 58.15
CA ARG A 35 -12.91 4.45 57.45
C ARG A 35 -11.55 4.29 56.79
N ASP A 36 -10.55 3.83 57.55
CA ASP A 36 -9.18 3.70 57.08
C ASP A 36 -9.07 2.66 55.97
N LYS A 37 -9.81 1.55 56.10
CA LYS A 37 -9.90 0.54 55.04
C LYS A 37 -10.53 1.09 53.76
N ILE A 38 -11.63 1.85 53.86
CA ILE A 38 -12.28 2.48 52.70
C ILE A 38 -11.33 3.49 52.02
N LEU A 39 -10.62 4.30 52.81
CA LEU A 39 -9.64 5.25 52.28
C LEU A 39 -8.49 4.54 51.56
N ALA A 40 -7.90 3.51 52.18
CA ALA A 40 -6.83 2.73 51.57
C ALA A 40 -7.28 2.05 50.26
N GLU A 41 -8.49 1.48 50.22
CA GLU A 41 -9.07 0.89 49.01
C GLU A 41 -9.34 1.95 47.92
N ALA A 42 -9.80 3.14 48.30
CA ALA A 42 -10.04 4.24 47.38
C ALA A 42 -8.73 4.78 46.78
N GLU A 43 -7.69 4.96 47.60
CA GLU A 43 -6.36 5.37 47.16
C GLU A 43 -5.71 4.33 46.24
N ALA A 44 -5.82 3.05 46.57
CA ALA A 44 -5.32 1.97 45.72
C ALA A 44 -6.00 1.97 44.34
N LYS A 45 -7.34 2.08 44.30
CA LYS A 45 -8.09 2.17 43.04
C LYS A 45 -7.74 3.42 42.25
N ALA A 46 -7.58 4.57 42.91
CA ALA A 46 -7.18 5.80 42.24
C ALA A 46 -5.80 5.65 41.59
N LYS A 47 -4.84 5.05 42.29
CA LYS A 47 -3.50 4.77 41.75
C LYS A 47 -3.54 3.79 40.57
N GLU A 48 -4.36 2.75 40.65
CA GLU A 48 -4.57 1.80 39.55
C GLU A 48 -5.15 2.48 38.32
N ILE A 49 -6.19 3.30 38.49
CA ILE A 49 -6.82 4.07 37.41
C ILE A 49 -5.80 4.98 36.72
N LEU A 50 -5.01 5.73 37.50
CA LEU A 50 -3.97 6.61 36.97
C LEU A 50 -2.90 5.81 36.21
N SER A 51 -2.41 4.71 36.78
CA SER A 51 -1.41 3.87 36.11
C SER A 51 -1.93 3.26 34.81
N ARG A 52 -3.20 2.86 34.76
CA ARG A 52 -3.82 2.35 33.54
C ARG A 52 -3.98 3.46 32.50
N ALA A 53 -4.44 4.64 32.90
CA ALA A 53 -4.58 5.78 32.02
C ALA A 53 -3.23 6.19 31.40
N ASP A 54 -2.16 6.23 32.19
CA ASP A 54 -0.81 6.54 31.69
C ASP A 54 -0.32 5.50 30.68
N SER A 55 -0.53 4.21 30.95
CA SER A 55 -0.19 3.11 30.04
C SER A 55 -0.98 3.18 28.73
N GLU A 56 -2.28 3.45 28.81
CA GLU A 56 -3.15 3.62 27.63
C GLU A 56 -2.72 4.81 26.78
N VAL A 57 -2.41 5.95 27.41
CA VAL A 57 -1.93 7.15 26.71
C VAL A 57 -0.57 6.91 26.06
N ALA A 58 0.36 6.24 26.74
CA ALA A 58 1.65 5.88 26.17
C ALA A 58 1.47 4.94 24.95
N GLY A 59 0.65 3.91 25.10
CA GLY A 59 0.34 2.96 24.02
C GLY A 59 -0.41 3.59 22.85
N LEU A 60 -1.25 4.60 23.10
CA LEU A 60 -1.92 5.37 22.05
C LEU A 60 -0.90 6.21 21.28
N ARG A 61 -0.03 6.95 21.98
CA ARG A 61 1.02 7.77 21.35
C ARG A 61 1.94 6.93 20.48
N GLU A 62 2.40 5.79 20.98
CA GLU A 62 3.29 4.90 20.22
C GLU A 62 2.59 4.39 18.95
N ARG A 63 1.33 3.97 19.05
CA ARG A 63 0.53 3.53 17.90
C ARG A 63 0.34 4.66 16.89
N SER A 64 -0.04 5.86 17.34
CA SER A 64 -0.21 7.01 16.46
C SER A 64 1.10 7.40 15.74
N LEU A 65 2.24 7.34 16.41
CA LEU A 65 3.54 7.61 15.79
C LEU A 65 3.87 6.58 14.71
N ARG A 66 3.62 5.29 14.97
CA ARG A 66 3.83 4.23 13.97
C ARG A 66 2.89 4.39 12.77
N GLU A 67 1.63 4.75 13.00
CA GLU A 67 0.67 5.01 11.93
C GLU A 67 1.09 6.23 11.08
N LEU A 68 1.56 7.30 11.71
CA LEU A 68 2.10 8.47 11.00
C LEU A 68 3.31 8.09 10.16
N GLN A 69 4.24 7.31 10.69
CA GLN A 69 5.41 6.84 9.94
C GLN A 69 5.00 5.99 8.74
N LEU A 70 4.11 5.02 8.94
CA LEU A 70 3.58 4.18 7.86
C LEU A 70 2.87 5.02 6.78
N SER A 71 2.14 6.06 7.19
CA SER A 71 1.49 6.97 6.26
C SER A 71 2.50 7.81 5.47
N ALA A 72 3.58 8.26 6.11
CA ALA A 72 4.66 8.99 5.44
C ALA A 72 5.40 8.09 4.44
N ASP A 73 5.69 6.84 4.82
CA ASP A 73 6.35 5.86 3.94
C ASP A 73 5.49 5.59 2.69
N ARG A 74 4.17 5.38 2.88
CA ARG A 74 3.23 5.22 1.76
C ARG A 74 3.18 6.45 0.85
N ALA A 75 3.19 7.65 1.43
CA ALA A 75 3.18 8.89 0.66
C ALA A 75 4.49 9.06 -0.14
N SER A 76 5.63 8.70 0.45
CA SER A 76 6.93 8.70 -0.22
C SER A 76 6.97 7.71 -1.38
N ASP A 77 6.48 6.48 -1.18
CA ASP A 77 6.47 5.47 -2.25
C ASP A 77 5.49 5.80 -3.38
N ALA A 78 4.34 6.39 -3.05
CA ALA A 78 3.43 6.94 -4.05
C ALA A 78 4.11 8.03 -4.88
N LEU A 79 4.81 8.96 -4.23
CA LEU A 79 5.54 10.03 -4.92
C LEU A 79 6.65 9.48 -5.83
N ARG A 80 7.41 8.48 -5.37
CA ARG A 80 8.42 7.81 -6.22
C ARG A 80 7.79 7.17 -7.44
N THR A 81 6.65 6.52 -7.27
CA THR A 81 5.90 5.91 -8.37
C THR A 81 5.47 6.96 -9.40
N GLU A 82 4.84 8.04 -8.95
CA GLU A 82 4.42 9.15 -9.82
C GLU A 82 5.59 9.80 -10.56
N ILE A 83 6.73 10.02 -9.88
CA ILE A 83 7.94 10.56 -10.53
C ILE A 83 8.46 9.58 -11.58
N GLY A 84 8.52 8.28 -11.25
CA GLY A 84 8.95 7.24 -12.18
C GLY A 84 8.05 7.19 -13.42
N ASP A 85 6.73 7.21 -13.22
CA ASP A 85 5.76 7.19 -14.32
C ASP A 85 5.85 8.45 -15.18
N MET A 86 6.01 9.65 -14.59
CA MET A 86 6.20 10.89 -15.38
C MET A 86 7.46 10.85 -16.24
N ILE A 87 8.58 10.36 -15.70
CA ILE A 87 9.84 10.25 -16.45
C ILE A 87 9.68 9.21 -17.57
N ASN A 88 9.10 8.06 -17.26
CA ASN A 88 8.83 6.99 -18.22
C ASN A 88 7.97 7.49 -19.38
N ASP A 89 6.86 8.14 -19.04
CA ASP A 89 5.90 8.66 -20.00
C ASP A 89 6.54 9.65 -20.96
N ARG A 90 7.36 10.56 -20.44
CA ARG A 90 8.05 11.55 -21.24
C ARG A 90 9.11 10.91 -22.15
N ALA A 91 9.97 10.06 -21.58
CA ALA A 91 11.05 9.42 -22.33
C ALA A 91 10.51 8.52 -23.46
N VAL A 92 9.48 7.73 -23.16
CA VAL A 92 8.84 6.86 -24.15
C VAL A 92 8.12 7.68 -25.22
N SER A 93 7.34 8.69 -24.83
CA SER A 93 6.61 9.52 -25.81
C SER A 93 7.57 10.25 -26.75
N GLU A 94 8.65 10.86 -26.23
CA GLU A 94 9.66 11.53 -27.05
C GLU A 94 10.37 10.54 -28.00
N GLY A 95 10.70 9.34 -27.53
CA GLY A 95 11.33 8.30 -28.35
C GLY A 95 10.42 7.77 -29.46
N VAL A 96 9.14 7.52 -29.16
CA VAL A 96 8.14 7.09 -30.14
C VAL A 96 7.87 8.21 -31.15
N ASP A 97 7.75 9.47 -30.71
CA ASP A 97 7.59 10.63 -31.61
C ASP A 97 8.73 10.71 -32.64
N GLN A 98 9.97 10.54 -32.20
CA GLN A 98 11.14 10.52 -33.08
C GLN A 98 11.13 9.33 -34.04
N ALA A 99 10.68 8.15 -33.60
CA ALA A 99 10.57 6.97 -34.44
C ALA A 99 9.51 7.14 -35.55
N PHE A 100 8.38 7.78 -35.24
CA PHE A 100 7.33 8.09 -36.23
C PHE A 100 7.67 9.29 -37.14
N ALA A 101 8.63 10.13 -36.75
CA ALA A 101 9.15 11.21 -37.60
C ALA A 101 10.03 10.70 -38.75
N ASP A 102 10.54 9.45 -38.67
CA ASP A 102 11.32 8.78 -39.72
C ASP A 102 10.65 7.45 -40.12
N PRO A 103 9.69 7.48 -41.07
CA PRO A 103 8.91 6.30 -41.46
C PRO A 103 9.77 5.12 -41.95
N GLU A 104 10.91 5.37 -42.62
CA GLU A 104 11.76 4.29 -43.13
C GLU A 104 12.40 3.48 -41.99
N ARG A 105 12.86 4.15 -40.93
CA ARG A 105 13.39 3.46 -39.75
C ARG A 105 12.33 2.64 -39.03
N LEU A 106 11.12 3.19 -38.90
CA LEU A 106 10.00 2.45 -38.33
C LEU A 106 9.70 1.19 -39.15
N TYR A 107 9.67 1.31 -40.48
CA TYR A 107 9.44 0.17 -41.37
C TYR A 107 10.56 -0.88 -41.29
N ASP A 108 11.83 -0.49 -41.13
CA ASP A 108 12.94 -1.43 -40.90
C ASP A 108 12.79 -2.20 -39.58
N VAL A 109 12.35 -1.53 -38.51
CA VAL A 109 12.09 -2.18 -37.21
C VAL A 109 10.97 -3.22 -37.34
N VAL A 110 9.85 -2.86 -37.98
CA VAL A 110 8.72 -3.77 -38.22
C VAL A 110 9.16 -4.95 -39.10
N LEU A 111 10.02 -4.70 -40.09
CA LEU A 111 10.58 -5.73 -40.96
C LEU A 111 11.40 -6.76 -40.18
N ARG A 112 12.34 -6.30 -39.34
CA ARG A 112 13.17 -7.18 -38.51
C ARG A 112 12.34 -7.97 -37.50
N LEU A 113 11.30 -7.36 -36.93
CA LEU A 113 10.36 -8.04 -36.05
C LEU A 113 9.65 -9.19 -36.77
N CYS A 114 9.11 -8.92 -37.96
CA CYS A 114 8.46 -9.96 -38.78
C CYS A 114 9.43 -11.08 -39.12
N GLN A 115 10.67 -10.76 -39.52
CA GLN A 115 11.73 -11.76 -39.79
C GLN A 115 11.95 -12.68 -38.59
N LYS A 116 12.09 -12.10 -37.39
CA LYS A 116 12.29 -12.86 -36.15
C LYS A 116 11.13 -13.80 -35.85
N LEU A 117 9.89 -13.32 -35.99
CA LEU A 117 8.70 -14.17 -35.78
C LEU A 117 8.68 -15.36 -36.74
N PHE A 118 9.03 -15.16 -38.02
CA PHE A 118 9.13 -16.26 -38.98
C PHE A 118 10.32 -17.21 -38.68
N GLU A 119 11.46 -16.69 -38.20
CA GLU A 119 12.59 -17.51 -37.73
C GLU A 119 12.21 -18.39 -36.53
N GLU A 120 11.36 -17.87 -35.64
CA GLU A 120 10.86 -18.58 -34.46
C GLU A 120 9.71 -19.57 -34.78
N GLY A 121 9.38 -19.76 -36.06
CA GLY A 121 8.47 -20.81 -36.52
C GLY A 121 7.02 -20.36 -36.75
N SER A 122 6.77 -19.06 -36.87
CA SER A 122 5.45 -18.54 -37.23
C SER A 122 5.09 -18.91 -38.66
N ASN A 123 3.88 -19.45 -38.88
CA ASN A 123 3.40 -19.79 -40.23
C ASN A 123 2.73 -18.62 -40.95
N SER A 124 2.30 -17.58 -40.22
CA SER A 124 1.79 -16.33 -40.77
C SER A 124 1.98 -15.17 -39.79
N VAL A 125 2.13 -13.96 -40.33
CA VAL A 125 2.21 -12.71 -39.56
C VAL A 125 1.28 -11.70 -40.22
N THR A 126 0.45 -11.01 -39.46
CA THR A 126 -0.42 -9.93 -39.96
C THR A 126 0.04 -8.61 -39.36
N VAL A 127 0.35 -7.60 -40.17
CA VAL A 127 0.70 -6.25 -39.72
C VAL A 127 -0.43 -5.29 -40.02
N SER A 128 -0.95 -4.63 -38.99
CA SER A 128 -2.03 -3.65 -39.08
C SER A 128 -1.48 -2.24 -38.81
N THR A 129 -1.56 -1.32 -39.76
CA THR A 129 -1.04 0.07 -39.61
C THR A 129 -1.87 1.08 -40.41
N GLU A 130 -1.80 2.38 -40.11
CA GLU A 130 -2.49 3.40 -40.92
C GLU A 130 -1.86 3.51 -42.31
N ASP A 131 -0.52 3.50 -42.38
CA ASP A 131 0.27 3.64 -43.61
C ASP A 131 0.53 2.31 -44.35
N GLY A 132 -0.48 1.45 -44.41
CA GLY A 132 -0.33 0.07 -44.90
C GLY A 132 0.22 -0.03 -46.33
N GLU A 133 -0.13 0.91 -47.21
CA GLU A 133 0.39 0.95 -48.58
C GLU A 133 1.87 1.32 -48.65
N ALA A 134 2.30 2.30 -47.85
CA ALA A 134 3.70 2.74 -47.80
C ALA A 134 4.59 1.64 -47.20
N LEU A 135 4.14 1.00 -46.11
CA LEU A 135 4.81 -0.14 -45.51
C LEU A 135 4.92 -1.32 -46.49
N ARG A 136 3.84 -1.63 -47.22
CA ARG A 136 3.85 -2.70 -48.24
C ARG A 136 4.85 -2.41 -49.35
N LYS A 137 4.91 -1.16 -49.84
CA LYS A 137 5.87 -0.75 -50.87
C LYS A 137 7.31 -0.86 -50.36
N TYR A 138 7.57 -0.49 -49.10
CA TYR A 138 8.87 -0.67 -48.47
C TYR A 138 9.26 -2.16 -48.43
N PHE A 139 8.36 -3.04 -47.97
CA PHE A 139 8.62 -4.48 -47.90
C PHE A 139 8.85 -5.10 -49.28
N MET A 140 8.14 -4.67 -50.32
CA MET A 140 8.39 -5.13 -51.68
C MET A 140 9.80 -4.77 -52.18
N ASN A 141 10.30 -3.58 -51.85
CA ASN A 141 11.61 -3.11 -52.31
C ASN A 141 12.77 -3.70 -51.49
N HIS A 142 12.56 -3.98 -50.21
CA HIS A 142 13.63 -4.37 -49.28
C HIS A 142 13.59 -5.85 -48.86
N ALA A 143 12.44 -6.51 -48.94
CA ALA A 143 12.25 -7.88 -48.44
C ALA A 143 11.03 -8.61 -49.06
N SER A 144 10.96 -8.65 -50.40
CA SER A 144 9.86 -9.28 -51.14
C SER A 144 9.58 -10.73 -50.71
N GLY A 145 10.63 -11.50 -50.40
CA GLY A 145 10.52 -12.91 -49.98
C GLY A 145 9.84 -13.13 -48.63
N ILE A 146 9.58 -12.10 -47.83
CA ILE A 146 8.81 -12.23 -46.57
C ILE A 146 7.31 -12.11 -46.84
N LEU A 147 6.90 -11.29 -47.80
CA LEU A 147 5.51 -11.22 -48.24
C LEU A 147 5.02 -12.58 -48.76
N GLU A 148 5.91 -13.31 -49.44
CA GLU A 148 5.63 -14.67 -49.96
C GLU A 148 5.57 -15.75 -48.87
N LYS A 149 6.10 -15.48 -47.66
CA LYS A 149 6.10 -16.40 -46.51
C LYS A 149 4.83 -16.32 -45.64
N GLY A 150 3.81 -15.58 -46.09
CA GLY A 150 2.53 -15.45 -45.37
C GLY A 150 2.44 -14.21 -44.48
N LEU A 151 3.16 -13.14 -44.83
CA LEU A 151 2.97 -11.82 -44.23
C LEU A 151 1.79 -11.09 -44.91
N ASP A 152 0.76 -10.76 -44.14
CA ASP A 152 -0.38 -9.94 -44.57
C ASP A 152 -0.26 -8.52 -43.99
N ILE A 153 -0.46 -7.48 -44.81
CA ILE A 153 -0.39 -6.08 -44.35
C ILE A 153 -1.77 -5.46 -44.55
N LYS A 154 -2.39 -5.04 -43.45
CA LYS A 154 -3.72 -4.40 -43.42
C LYS A 154 -3.58 -2.92 -43.10
N SER A 155 -4.20 -2.08 -43.93
CA SER A 155 -4.40 -0.67 -43.57
C SER A 155 -5.63 -0.56 -42.65
N VAL A 156 -5.44 0.01 -41.47
CA VAL A 156 -6.53 0.25 -40.50
C VAL A 156 -6.92 1.73 -40.54
N GLN A 157 -8.14 2.03 -40.98
CA GLN A 157 -8.66 3.39 -40.93
C GLN A 157 -9.12 3.72 -39.49
N GLY A 158 -8.23 4.35 -38.71
CA GLY A 158 -8.56 5.04 -37.46
C GLY A 158 -9.02 4.15 -36.30
N ARG A 159 -8.48 2.92 -36.16
CA ARG A 159 -8.99 1.99 -35.12
C ARG A 159 -7.99 1.18 -34.30
N ALA A 160 -6.70 1.20 -34.56
CA ALA A 160 -5.80 0.28 -33.84
C ALA A 160 -4.99 1.03 -32.78
N ALA A 161 -5.61 1.28 -31.62
CA ALA A 161 -5.01 1.99 -30.48
C ALA A 161 -4.21 1.06 -29.53
N SER A 162 -3.88 -0.17 -29.93
CA SER A 162 -3.28 -1.18 -29.04
C SER A 162 -2.22 -2.02 -29.74
N PHE A 163 -0.98 -2.05 -29.23
CA PHE A 163 0.10 -2.94 -29.69
C PHE A 163 -0.16 -4.30 -29.09
N ALA A 164 -0.50 -5.28 -29.92
CA ALA A 164 -0.62 -6.66 -29.50
C ALA A 164 0.25 -7.50 -30.42
N ILE A 165 1.06 -8.37 -29.82
CA ILE A 165 1.63 -9.55 -30.46
C ILE A 165 0.88 -10.73 -29.84
N ALA A 166 -0.20 -11.14 -30.49
CA ALA A 166 -1.06 -12.22 -29.99
C ALA A 166 -0.98 -13.43 -30.92
N PRO A 167 -0.93 -14.66 -30.38
CA PRO A 167 -1.15 -15.85 -31.18
C PRO A 167 -2.59 -15.83 -31.70
N ALA A 168 -2.75 -15.66 -33.00
CA ALA A 168 -3.98 -15.97 -33.72
C ALA A 168 -3.98 -17.47 -34.07
N ASP A 169 -5.14 -18.03 -34.43
CA ASP A 169 -5.39 -19.46 -34.66
C ASP A 169 -4.28 -20.23 -35.42
N LYS A 170 -3.44 -19.55 -36.25
CA LYS A 170 -2.25 -20.10 -36.94
C LYS A 170 -1.03 -19.15 -37.11
N GLY A 171 -0.93 -18.04 -36.38
CA GLY A 171 0.14 -17.03 -36.61
C GLY A 171 0.16 -15.87 -35.60
N TYR A 172 0.84 -14.77 -35.93
CA TYR A 172 0.89 -13.56 -35.09
C TYR A 172 0.22 -12.36 -35.74
N GLU A 173 -0.44 -11.52 -34.96
CA GLU A 173 -0.85 -10.17 -35.37
C GLU A 173 0.09 -9.13 -34.73
N VAL A 174 0.47 -8.09 -35.49
CA VAL A 174 1.32 -6.98 -35.07
C VAL A 174 0.61 -5.69 -35.44
N VAL A 175 0.23 -4.89 -34.44
CA VAL A 175 -0.40 -3.59 -34.67
C VAL A 175 0.65 -2.49 -34.55
N VAL A 176 0.85 -1.69 -35.60
CA VAL A 176 1.82 -0.60 -35.63
C VAL A 176 1.07 0.73 -35.66
N SER A 177 0.88 1.31 -34.48
CA SER A 177 0.42 2.68 -34.28
C SER A 177 1.21 3.36 -33.16
N LYS A 178 1.12 4.68 -33.11
CA LYS A 178 1.86 5.50 -32.16
C LYS A 178 1.44 5.21 -30.72
N GLU A 179 0.13 5.13 -30.49
CA GLU A 179 -0.49 4.86 -29.19
C GLU A 179 -0.12 3.45 -28.71
N ALA A 180 -0.19 2.49 -29.63
CA ALA A 180 0.17 1.10 -29.42
C ALA A 180 1.61 0.96 -28.92
N LEU A 181 2.58 1.50 -29.67
CA LEU A 181 3.99 1.42 -29.30
C LEU A 181 4.28 2.17 -28.00
N THR A 182 3.65 3.33 -27.79
CA THR A 182 3.81 4.12 -26.58
C THR A 182 3.42 3.31 -25.34
N GLU A 183 2.24 2.67 -25.35
CA GLU A 183 1.77 1.88 -24.21
C GLU A 183 2.67 0.67 -23.94
N TYR A 184 3.06 -0.06 -25.01
CA TYR A 184 3.96 -1.19 -24.90
C TYR A 184 5.30 -0.81 -24.27
N PHE A 185 5.92 0.26 -24.78
CA PHE A 185 7.22 0.70 -24.25
C PHE A 185 7.09 1.31 -22.86
N LYS A 186 5.98 1.95 -22.50
CA LYS A 186 5.74 2.40 -21.12
C LYS A 186 5.76 1.21 -20.17
N ASP A 187 5.02 0.15 -20.46
CA ASP A 187 4.98 -1.03 -19.60
C ASP A 187 6.32 -1.77 -19.56
N PHE A 188 7.00 -1.86 -20.71
CA PHE A 188 8.31 -2.51 -20.82
C PHE A 188 9.41 -1.76 -20.04
N MET A 189 9.43 -0.43 -20.13
CA MET A 189 10.48 0.41 -19.53
C MET A 189 10.24 0.68 -18.04
N ARG A 190 8.98 0.69 -17.57
CA ARG A 190 8.62 0.96 -16.17
C ARG A 190 9.45 0.18 -15.13
N PRO A 191 9.64 -1.15 -15.21
CA PRO A 191 10.45 -1.89 -14.24
C PRO A 191 11.94 -1.49 -14.25
N GLN A 192 12.52 -1.33 -15.44
CA GLN A 192 13.94 -0.98 -15.60
C GLN A 192 14.23 0.44 -15.13
N LEU A 193 13.33 1.37 -15.43
CA LEU A 193 13.44 2.77 -15.01
C LEU A 193 13.29 2.90 -13.50
N ARG A 194 12.37 2.15 -12.90
CA ARG A 194 12.20 2.11 -11.45
C ARG A 194 13.47 1.62 -10.75
N GLU A 195 14.10 0.58 -11.28
CA GLU A 195 15.38 0.09 -10.78
C GLU A 195 16.47 1.14 -10.90
N ALA A 196 16.62 1.77 -12.07
CA ALA A 196 17.65 2.80 -12.29
C ALA A 196 17.47 4.06 -11.45
N LEU A 197 16.23 4.48 -11.18
CA LEU A 197 15.93 5.73 -10.47
C LEU A 197 15.92 5.59 -8.94
N PHE A 198 15.50 4.43 -8.44
CA PHE A 198 15.20 4.26 -7.00
C PHE A 198 15.96 3.12 -6.34
N THR A 199 16.67 2.30 -7.11
CA THR A 199 17.63 1.34 -6.57
C THR A 199 19.02 1.96 -6.73
N ALA A 200 19.57 2.54 -5.67
CA ALA A 200 20.98 2.91 -5.67
C ALA A 200 21.85 1.65 -5.76
N PRO A 201 23.00 1.67 -6.47
CA PRO A 201 24.04 0.69 -6.20
C PRO A 201 24.39 0.80 -4.71
N ASP A 202 24.44 -0.34 -4.02
CA ASP A 202 24.91 -0.40 -2.63
C ASP A 202 26.20 0.42 -2.52
N LYS A 203 26.21 1.35 -1.56
CA LYS A 203 27.40 2.13 -1.22
C LYS A 203 28.52 1.14 -0.86
N GLU A 204 29.57 1.10 -1.68
CA GLU A 204 30.91 0.71 -1.23
C GLU A 204 31.49 1.77 -0.28
#